data_AF-A0A845ZD85-F1
#
_entry.id   AF-A0A845ZD85-F1
#
_cell.length_a   1.000
_cell.length_b   1.000
_cell.length_c   1.000
_cell.angle_alpha   90.00
_cell.angle_beta   90.00
_cell.angle_gamma   90.00
#
_symmetry.space_group_name_H-M   'P 1'
#
loop_
_entity.id
_entity.type
_entity.pdbx_description
1 polymer ?
#
loop_
_entity_poly.entity_id
_entity_poly.type
_entity_poly.pdbx_seq_one_letter_code
_entity_poly.pdbx_strand_id
1 'polypeptide(L)' 'MSTLIGLLLLIVYGSGIWKFWNGFKQTNFSQNFQNRLVLSIFWPVLLIGNKSYRKNFTKALKSSRR' A
#
# COMPACT_ATOMS: atom_id res chain seq x y z
N MET A 1 16.32 -21.52 -5.06
CA MET A 1 16.40 -20.12 -5.53
C MET A 1 15.01 -19.46 -5.64
N SER A 2 14.02 -20.14 -6.22
CA SER A 2 12.65 -19.60 -6.44
C SER A 2 11.84 -19.34 -5.17
N THR A 3 12.03 -20.16 -4.13
CA THR A 3 11.30 -20.04 -2.86
C THR A 3 11.61 -18.77 -2.10
N LEU A 4 12.89 -18.37 -2.01
CA LEU A 4 13.30 -17.14 -1.31
C LEU A 4 12.73 -15.87 -1.96
N ILE A 5 12.72 -15.82 -3.29
CA ILE A 5 12.16 -14.69 -4.05
C ILE A 5 10.66 -14.60 -3.85
N GLY A 6 9.94 -15.73 -3.90
CA GLY A 6 8.51 -15.79 -3.61
C GLY A 6 8.17 -15.34 -2.18
N LEU A 7 8.96 -15.77 -1.19
CA LEU A 7 8.81 -15.38 0.21
C LEU A 7 9.04 -13.88 0.42
N LEU A 8 10.08 -13.33 -0.22
CA LEU A 8 10.41 -11.91 -0.15
C LEU A 8 9.31 -11.06 -0.79
N LEU A 9 8.77 -11.48 -1.94
CA LEU A 9 7.62 -10.83 -2.57
C LEU A 9 6.38 -10.85 -1.66
N LEU A 10 6.11 -11.98 -0.99
CA LEU A 10 5.00 -12.10 -0.04
C LEU A 10 5.16 -11.15 1.14
N ILE A 11 6.36 -11.06 1.71
CA ILE A 11 6.68 -10.16 2.82
C ILE A 11 6.53 -8.69 2.39
N VAL A 12 7.07 -8.34 1.23
CA VAL A 12 6.95 -6.98 0.68
C VAL A 12 5.48 -6.64 0.40
N TYR A 13 4.73 -7.57 -0.18
CA TYR A 13 3.31 -7.41 -0.47
C TYR A 13 2.46 -7.24 0.78
N GLY A 14 2.60 -8.14 1.76
CA GLY A 14 1.89 -8.07 3.03
C GLY A 14 2.26 -6.83 3.83
N SER A 15 3.54 -6.46 3.88
CA SER A 15 3.98 -5.26 4.60
C SER A 15 3.53 -3.96 3.94
N GLY A 16 3.44 -3.91 2.62
CA GLY A 16 2.87 -2.80 1.86
C GLY A 16 1.40 -2.58 2.20
N ILE A 17 0.61 -3.66 2.18
CA ILE A 17 -0.80 -3.64 2.58
C ILE A 17 -0.95 -3.15 4.02
N TRP A 18 -0.25 -3.75 4.98
CA TRP A 18 -0.38 -3.41 6.40
C TRP A 18 -0.08 -1.93 6.67
N LYS A 19 1.03 -1.42 6.14
CA LYS A 19 1.44 -0.02 6.36
C LYS A 19 0.50 0.95 5.68
N PHE A 20 0.08 0.66 4.44
CA PHE A 20 -0.88 1.49 3.73
C PHE A 20 -2.24 1.49 4.42
N TRP A 21 -2.70 0.32 4.91
CA TRP A 21 -3.93 0.19 5.66
C TRP A 21 -3.92 1.08 6.89
N ASN A 22 -2.89 1.00 7.74
CA ASN A 22 -2.79 1.81 8.96
C ASN A 22 -2.69 3.32 8.68
N GLY A 23 -1.98 3.71 7.62
CA GLY A 23 -1.82 5.11 7.23
C GLY A 23 -2.91 5.68 6.33
N PHE A 24 -3.90 4.89 5.91
CA PHE A 24 -4.92 5.28 4.93
C PHE A 24 -5.67 6.55 5.32
N LYS A 25 -5.86 6.77 6.62
CA LYS A 25 -6.53 7.95 7.19
C LYS A 25 -5.86 9.29 6.86
N GLN A 26 -4.57 9.29 6.55
CA GLN A 26 -3.81 10.50 6.18
C GLN A 26 -3.69 10.69 4.65
N THR A 27 -4.33 9.84 3.85
CA THR A 27 -4.37 9.99 2.39
C THR A 27 -5.49 10.92 1.96
N ASN A 28 -5.35 11.53 0.78
CA ASN A 28 -6.40 12.35 0.18
C ASN A 28 -7.49 11.51 -0.51
N PHE A 29 -7.53 10.19 -0.28
CA PHE A 29 -8.58 9.32 -0.83
C PHE A 29 -9.84 9.38 0.02
N SER A 30 -10.99 9.06 -0.59
CA SER A 30 -12.24 8.92 0.15
C SER A 30 -12.08 7.82 1.20
N GLN A 31 -12.38 8.15 2.45
CA GLN A 31 -12.23 7.30 3.64
C GLN A 31 -13.31 6.21 3.73
N ASN A 32 -13.46 5.43 2.65
CA ASN A 32 -14.44 4.37 2.54
C ASN A 32 -13.73 3.02 2.65
N PHE A 33 -14.40 2.05 3.29
CA PHE A 33 -13.87 0.69 3.45
C PHE A 33 -13.52 0.05 2.10
N GLN A 34 -14.40 0.17 1.10
CA GLN A 34 -14.16 -0.34 -0.25
C GLN A 34 -12.91 0.27 -0.89
N ASN A 35 -12.75 1.61 -0.85
CA ASN A 35 -11.56 2.27 -1.37
C ASN A 35 -10.30 1.82 -0.64
N ARG A 36 -10.33 1.73 0.69
CA ARG A 36 -9.20 1.24 1.47
C ARG A 36 -8.82 -0.19 1.04
N LEU A 37 -9.80 -1.06 0.84
CA LEU A 37 -9.59 -2.45 0.42
C LEU A 37 -8.97 -2.55 -0.98
N VAL A 38 -9.61 -1.93 -1.97
CA VAL A 38 -9.16 -1.94 -3.37
C VAL A 38 -7.78 -1.30 -3.48
N LEU A 39 -7.57 -0.12 -2.90
CA LEU A 39 -6.30 0.59 -2.96
C LEU A 39 -5.18 -0.14 -2.21
N SER A 40 -5.50 -0.87 -1.14
CA SER A 40 -4.51 -1.67 -0.42
C SER A 40 -4.09 -2.90 -1.20
N ILE A 41 -5.03 -3.63 -1.81
CA ILE A 41 -4.72 -4.85 -2.58
C ILE A 41 -3.99 -4.51 -3.88
N PHE A 42 -4.50 -3.54 -4.63
CA PHE A 42 -3.93 -3.15 -5.93
C PHE A 42 -2.70 -2.22 -5.81
N TRP A 43 -2.11 -2.11 -4.62
CA TRP A 43 -0.98 -1.23 -4.35
C TRP A 43 0.23 -1.39 -5.29
N PRO A 44 0.65 -2.61 -5.73
CA PRO A 44 1.84 -2.75 -6.58
C PRO A 44 1.58 -2.17 -7.97
N VAL A 45 0.40 -2.44 -8.52
CA VAL A 45 -0.02 -1.98 -9.84
C VAL A 45 -0.20 -0.46 -9.83
N LEU A 46 -0.88 0.07 -8.81
CA LEU A 46 -1.14 1.50 -8.68
C LEU A 46 0.13 2.31 -8.38
N LEU A 47 1.13 1.72 -7.72
CA LEU A 47 2.45 2.34 -7.55
C LEU A 47 3.15 2.57 -8.89
N ILE A 48 3.05 1.64 -9.84
CA ILE A 48 3.72 1.75 -11.13
C ILE A 48 2.96 2.73 -12.04
N GLY A 49 1.63 2.59 -12.13
CA GLY A 49 0.81 3.30 -13.10
C GLY A 49 0.32 4.69 -12.67
N ASN A 50 0.33 5.03 -11.37
CA ASN A 50 -0.37 6.23 -10.88
C ASN A 50 0.51 7.13 -9.99
N LYS A 51 0.85 8.33 -10.50
CA LYS A 51 1.63 9.34 -9.78
C LYS A 51 0.92 9.88 -8.53
N SER A 52 -0.40 10.06 -8.59
CA SER A 52 -1.21 10.50 -7.45
C SER A 52 -1.24 9.43 -6.37
N TYR A 53 -1.39 8.16 -6.77
CA TYR A 53 -1.34 7.03 -5.85
C TYR A 53 0.01 6.96 -5.12
N ARG A 54 1.14 7.05 -5.84
CA ARG A 54 2.48 7.06 -5.22
C ARG A 54 2.61 8.10 -4.12
N LYS A 55 2.18 9.34 -4.38
CA LYS A 55 2.24 10.43 -3.37
C LYS A 55 1.42 10.09 -2.13
N ASN A 56 0.20 9.57 -2.31
CA ASN A 56 -0.67 9.19 -1.19
C ASN A 56 -0.16 7.94 -0.46
N PHE A 57 0.41 6.98 -1.18
CA PHE A 57 1.04 5.79 -0.61
C PHE A 57 2.20 6.18 0.30
N THR A 58 3.11 7.06 -0.15
CA THR A 58 4.20 7.57 0.69
C THR A 58 3.68 8.32 1.92
N LYS A 59 2.59 9.09 1.81
CA LYS A 59 1.93 9.72 2.95
C LYS A 59 1.41 8.68 3.95
N ALA A 60 0.71 7.65 3.46
CA ALA A 60 0.23 6.56 4.31
C ALA A 60 1.38 5.83 5.02
N LEU A 61 2.47 5.53 4.30
CA LEU A 61 3.65 4.90 4.91
C LEU A 61 4.31 5.76 6.00
N LYS A 62 4.41 7.08 5.79
CA LYS A 62 4.92 8.01 6.80
C LYS A 62 3.98 8.08 8.01
N SER A 63 2.67 8.09 7.76
CA SER A 63 1.64 8.07 8.79
C SER A 63 1.68 6.79 9.63
N SER A 64 1.93 5.63 9.03
CA SER A 64 1.88 4.35 9.75
C SER A 64 3.05 4.15 10.73
N ARG A 65 4.04 5.05 10.71
CA ARG A 65 5.22 5.02 11.57
C ARG A 65 5.08 5.99 12.76
N ARG A 66 4.08 6.89 12.73
CA ARG A 66 3.68 7.72 13.87
C ARG A 66 2.74 6.92 14.76
#